data_AF-A0AAU7Z716-F1
#
_entry.id   AF-A0AAU7Z716-F1
#
_cell.length_a   1.000
_cell.length_b   1.000
_cell.length_c   1.000
_cell.angle_alpha   90.00
_cell.angle_beta   90.00
_cell.angle_gamma   90.00
#
_symmetry.space_group_name_H-M   'P 1'
#
loop_
_entity.id
_entity.type
_entity.pdbx_description
1 polymer ?
#
loop_
_entity_poly.entity_id
_entity_poly.type
_entity_poly.pdbx_seq_one_letter_code
_entity_poly.pdbx_strand_id
1 'polypeptide(L)'
;MIRASTDSCTSASNPPESTAAPSVRPAPRKYENCTFYPSAAAAHEAGYRPCLRCRPETAPELASWRGTSNTVSRALALIADGALDGEGKTVDALAERLGVGERHLRRLFLQHLGASPIAVAQTRRVLFAKHLIHETRMPMTEVALAAGFNSLRRFNELFQQLFHRPPSALRRKSSVSRPNASAGITLRLRYRPPYDWESMLTFLQARAIPGVEVVEKGCYRRTVEIDGSVGSIAVTHLPHQQSLSVTIHFTSVQSLPAIVARVRRLFDLGADIETIDAHLSHDPQLAPWVALHPGLRAPGGWDGFELAVRAILGQQISVAAARKLAGQLVALHGKPLPKNPSASSGLTHTFPTAKRLATTKSLGLGMPAARLVSLKALAQAATDDPNLFRPFGTIEEAIARLRTIPGIGEWTAQYIALRAIREMDAFPASDIGLLRGAAKLDGAPTTPKSLLHRAESWRPWRAYAAQHLWAANTNEIPHTEGTHA
;
A
#
# COMPACT_ATOMS: atom_id res chain seq x y z
N MET A 1 -12.82 13.05 6.44
CA MET A 1 -13.43 13.26 7.77
C MET A 1 -14.04 11.97 8.32
N ILE A 2 -13.84 11.68 9.60
CA ILE A 2 -14.48 10.59 10.35
C ILE A 2 -15.70 11.14 11.08
N ARG A 3 -16.83 10.46 10.90
CA ARG A 3 -18.09 10.76 11.56
C ARG A 3 -18.07 10.17 12.98
N ALA A 4 -18.14 11.03 14.00
CA ALA A 4 -18.17 10.65 15.40
C ALA A 4 -19.46 11.14 16.08
N SER A 5 -20.01 10.34 17.00
CA SER A 5 -21.20 10.65 17.80
C SER A 5 -20.97 10.07 19.19
N THR A 6 -21.33 10.83 20.23
CA THR A 6 -21.09 10.52 21.65
C THR A 6 -21.91 9.34 22.14
N ASP A 7 -23.02 9.02 21.47
CA ASP A 7 -23.95 7.99 21.93
C ASP A 7 -23.53 6.59 21.50
N SER A 8 -23.18 5.80 22.51
CA SER A 8 -22.98 4.37 22.39
C SER A 8 -24.16 3.71 21.65
N CYS A 9 -23.85 2.83 20.69
CA CYS A 9 -24.83 2.00 20.02
C CYS A 9 -25.35 0.96 21.03
N THR A 10 -26.27 1.35 21.90
CA THR A 10 -27.05 0.47 22.76
C THR A 10 -28.54 0.72 22.50
N SER A 11 -29.10 -0.03 21.56
CA SER A 11 -30.52 -0.33 21.56
C SER A 11 -30.66 -1.82 21.82
N ALA A 12 -30.56 -2.20 23.09
CA ALA A 12 -31.04 -3.50 23.56
C ALA A 12 -32.37 -3.22 24.26
N SER A 13 -33.45 -3.39 23.52
CA SER A 13 -34.80 -3.53 24.06
C SER A 13 -35.31 -4.85 23.51
N ASN A 14 -35.51 -5.85 24.38
CA ASN A 14 -36.19 -7.09 24.06
C ASN A 14 -37.66 -6.78 23.76
N PRO A 15 -38.23 -7.24 22.63
CA PRO A 15 -39.61 -7.67 22.59
C PRO A 15 -39.68 -9.21 22.60
N PRO A 16 -40.81 -9.80 23.03
CA PRO A 16 -40.97 -11.24 23.17
C PRO A 16 -40.99 -11.94 21.80
N GLU A 17 -40.70 -13.24 21.84
CA GLU A 17 -40.71 -14.18 20.72
C GLU A 17 -41.88 -13.98 19.75
N SER A 18 -41.59 -13.81 18.46
CA SER A 18 -42.37 -14.33 17.32
C SER A 18 -41.86 -13.76 15.98
N THR A 19 -41.56 -14.66 15.05
CA THR A 19 -41.37 -14.48 13.59
C THR A 19 -40.15 -13.71 13.06
N ALA A 20 -39.45 -14.37 12.13
CA ALA A 20 -38.25 -13.90 11.45
C ALA A 20 -38.54 -12.67 10.56
N ALA A 21 -38.01 -11.51 10.96
CA ALA A 21 -37.93 -10.31 10.12
C ALA A 21 -36.49 -10.12 9.59
N PRO A 22 -36.31 -9.67 8.34
CA PRO A 22 -34.98 -9.38 7.80
C PRO A 22 -34.34 -8.26 8.62
N SER A 23 -33.06 -8.44 8.98
CA SER A 23 -32.24 -7.46 9.71
C SER A 23 -32.30 -6.07 9.05
N VAL A 24 -33.23 -5.22 9.48
CA VAL A 24 -33.36 -3.82 9.05
C VAL A 24 -32.08 -3.09 9.44
N ARG A 25 -31.35 -2.55 8.47
CA ARG A 25 -30.22 -1.65 8.71
C ARG A 25 -30.75 -0.43 9.47
N PRO A 26 -30.28 -0.13 10.69
CA PRO A 26 -30.72 1.08 11.38
C PRO A 26 -30.31 2.30 10.56
N ALA A 27 -31.20 3.28 10.46
CA ALA A 27 -30.97 4.47 9.65
C ALA A 27 -29.64 5.15 10.04
N PRO A 28 -28.86 5.65 9.06
CA PRO A 28 -27.71 6.49 9.38
C PRO A 28 -28.17 7.64 10.27
N ARG A 29 -27.35 8.02 11.27
CA ARG A 29 -27.65 9.18 12.12
C ARG A 29 -27.91 10.40 11.22
N LYS A 30 -28.64 11.40 11.72
CA LYS A 30 -28.76 12.69 11.01
C LYS A 30 -27.44 13.44 11.04
N TYR A 31 -27.14 14.23 10.01
CA TYR A 31 -25.88 14.96 9.87
C TYR A 31 -25.66 15.92 11.05
N GLU A 32 -26.72 16.61 11.48
CA GLU A 32 -26.76 17.52 12.64
C GLU A 32 -26.30 16.91 13.97
N ASN A 33 -26.43 15.59 14.14
CA ASN A 33 -26.05 14.89 15.38
C ASN A 33 -24.65 14.26 15.31
N CYS A 34 -23.79 14.76 14.42
CA CYS A 34 -22.48 14.19 14.15
C CYS A 34 -21.39 15.25 14.10
N THR A 35 -20.34 14.99 14.87
CA THR A 35 -19.10 15.78 14.85
C THR A 35 -18.12 15.10 13.90
N PHE A 36 -17.41 15.89 13.11
CA PHE A 36 -16.48 15.39 12.11
C PHE A 36 -15.04 15.65 12.56
N TYR A 37 -14.23 14.59 12.58
CA TYR A 37 -12.82 14.66 12.93
C TYR A 37 -11.92 14.40 11.73
N PRO A 38 -10.71 14.98 11.69
CA PRO A 38 -9.76 14.76 10.60
C PRO A 38 -9.26 13.32 10.58
N SER A 39 -9.01 12.69 11.74
CA SER A 39 -8.49 11.33 11.82
C SER A 39 -9.15 10.50 12.93
N ALA A 40 -8.90 9.18 12.92
CA ALA A 40 -9.37 8.28 13.98
C ALA A 40 -8.69 8.58 15.32
N ALA A 41 -7.42 8.99 15.26
CA ALA A 41 -6.67 9.39 16.43
C ALA A 41 -7.23 10.69 17.02
N ALA A 42 -7.58 11.68 16.19
CA ALA A 42 -8.21 12.92 16.68
C ALA A 42 -9.58 12.68 17.33
N ALA A 43 -10.41 11.84 16.71
CA ALA A 43 -11.68 11.46 17.32
C ALA A 43 -11.46 10.79 18.69
N HIS A 44 -10.44 9.92 18.79
CA HIS A 44 -10.09 9.26 20.03
C HIS A 44 -9.56 10.24 21.10
N GLU A 45 -8.64 11.13 20.76
CA GLU A 45 -8.13 12.16 21.67
C GLU A 45 -9.25 13.09 22.15
N ALA A 46 -10.26 13.35 21.32
CA ALA A 46 -11.48 14.08 21.68
C ALA A 46 -12.48 13.26 22.52
N GLY A 47 -12.12 12.04 22.95
CA GLY A 47 -12.94 11.19 23.82
C GLY A 47 -14.00 10.35 23.10
N TYR A 48 -14.05 10.37 21.76
CA TYR A 48 -15.02 9.57 21.02
C TYR A 48 -14.55 8.12 20.88
N ARG A 49 -15.52 7.21 20.96
CA ARG A 49 -15.29 5.76 20.84
C ARG A 49 -15.48 5.34 19.39
N PRO A 50 -14.55 4.56 18.81
CA PRO A 50 -14.77 3.90 17.53
C PRO A 50 -16.03 3.03 17.58
N CYS A 51 -17.07 3.43 16.84
CA CYS A 51 -18.29 2.64 16.79
C CYS A 51 -18.01 1.24 16.21
N LEU A 52 -18.71 0.22 16.72
CA LEU A 52 -18.57 -1.18 16.27
C LEU A 52 -19.11 -1.42 14.86
N ARG A 53 -19.93 -0.48 14.36
CA ARG A 53 -20.49 -0.46 13.00
C ARG A 53 -19.76 0.53 12.10
N CYS A 54 -19.37 1.69 12.63
CA CYS A 54 -18.47 2.60 11.93
C CYS A 54 -17.12 1.90 11.75
N ARG A 55 -16.51 2.12 10.59
CA ARG A 55 -15.27 1.46 10.20
C ARG A 55 -14.15 2.51 10.16
N PRO A 56 -13.74 3.09 11.30
CA PRO A 56 -12.68 4.09 11.30
C PRO A 56 -11.36 3.53 10.79
N GLU A 57 -11.16 2.20 10.82
CA GLU A 57 -10.04 1.53 10.16
C GLU A 57 -10.02 1.67 8.62
N THR A 58 -11.15 2.08 8.02
CA THR A 58 -11.29 2.30 6.58
C THR A 58 -11.34 3.77 6.21
N ALA A 59 -11.26 4.66 7.21
CA ALA A 59 -11.02 6.07 6.92
C ALA A 59 -9.67 6.18 6.20
N PRO A 60 -9.58 6.95 5.12
CA PRO A 60 -8.31 7.18 4.46
C PRO A 60 -7.38 7.78 5.53
N GLU A 61 -6.14 7.33 5.56
CA GLU A 61 -5.12 7.96 6.40
C GLU A 61 -4.94 9.44 6.01
N LEU A 62 -5.31 9.75 4.77
CA LEU A 62 -5.38 11.06 4.14
C LEU A 62 -6.84 11.51 4.05
N ALA A 63 -7.49 11.70 5.19
CA ALA A 63 -8.81 12.30 5.19
C ALA A 63 -8.71 13.79 4.83
N SER A 64 -9.13 14.11 3.60
CA SER A 64 -9.65 15.43 3.22
C SER A 64 -8.69 16.61 3.40
N TRP A 65 -7.48 16.57 2.85
CA TRP A 65 -6.64 17.78 2.81
C TRP A 65 -5.98 18.05 1.46
N ARG A 66 -6.32 19.24 0.94
CA ARG A 66 -5.74 19.92 -0.21
C ARG A 66 -4.24 20.12 0.08
N GLY A 67 -3.40 19.68 -0.85
CA GLY A 67 -1.98 19.43 -0.65
C GLY A 67 -1.22 20.52 0.10
N THR A 68 -0.24 20.10 0.91
CA THR A 68 1.04 20.83 1.12
C THR A 68 2.03 20.13 2.06
N SER A 69 1.64 19.18 2.92
CA SER A 69 2.65 18.45 3.73
C SER A 69 2.87 17.02 3.23
N ASN A 70 3.66 16.87 2.17
CA ASN A 70 4.19 15.56 1.75
C ASN A 70 4.82 14.81 2.96
N THR A 71 5.40 15.56 3.90
CA THR A 71 5.95 15.07 5.16
C THR A 71 4.98 14.25 6.01
N VAL A 72 3.73 14.68 6.20
CA VAL A 72 2.75 13.92 7.02
C VAL A 72 2.35 12.62 6.35
N SER A 73 2.10 12.63 5.04
CA SER A 73 1.78 11.43 4.26
C SER A 73 2.91 10.39 4.35
N ARG A 74 4.16 10.85 4.25
CA ARG A 74 5.36 10.02 4.37
C ARG A 74 5.56 9.50 5.78
N ALA A 75 5.30 10.33 6.80
CA ALA A 75 5.31 9.91 8.20
C ALA A 75 4.27 8.81 8.47
N LEU A 76 3.05 8.95 7.94
CA LEU A 76 2.01 7.94 8.06
C LEU A 76 2.40 6.61 7.41
N ALA A 77 3.03 6.65 6.23
CA ALA A 77 3.57 5.45 5.58
C ALA A 77 4.65 4.76 6.44
N LEU A 78 5.57 5.54 7.04
CA LEU A 78 6.58 5.01 7.94
C LEU A 78 5.97 4.43 9.23
N ILE A 79 4.97 5.08 9.82
CA ILE A 79 4.23 4.56 10.98
C ILE A 79 3.51 3.25 10.61
N ALA A 80 2.95 3.15 9.40
CA ALA A 80 2.32 1.92 8.89
C ALA A 80 3.31 0.75 8.79
N ASP A 81 4.58 1.05 8.53
CA ASP A 81 5.70 0.10 8.51
C ASP A 81 6.29 -0.18 9.90
N GLY A 82 5.70 0.38 10.95
CA GLY A 82 6.13 0.18 12.33
C GLY A 82 7.32 1.05 12.74
N ALA A 83 7.49 2.23 12.16
CA ALA A 83 8.55 3.18 12.56
C ALA A 83 8.45 3.64 14.02
N LEU A 84 7.33 3.41 14.71
CA LEU A 84 7.11 3.71 16.13
C LEU A 84 6.77 2.46 16.97
N ASP A 85 7.05 1.27 16.43
CA ASP A 85 6.77 -0.02 17.09
C ASP A 85 8.06 -0.68 17.64
N GLY A 86 8.19 -0.79 18.95
CA GLY A 86 9.32 -1.45 19.62
C GLY A 86 10.21 -0.51 20.44
N GLU A 87 11.26 -1.06 21.04
CA GLU A 87 12.22 -0.31 21.86
C GLU A 87 13.17 0.50 20.95
N GLY A 88 13.58 1.69 21.41
CA GLY A 88 14.47 2.59 20.66
C GLY A 88 13.83 3.38 19.52
N LYS A 89 12.55 3.16 19.19
CA LYS A 89 11.84 3.92 18.15
C LYS A 89 11.16 5.17 18.73
N THR A 90 11.66 6.35 18.36
CA THR A 90 11.20 7.65 18.87
C THR A 90 10.58 8.51 17.77
N VAL A 91 9.79 9.51 18.19
CA VAL A 91 9.27 10.52 17.27
C VAL A 91 10.39 11.35 16.66
N ASP A 92 11.49 11.52 17.39
CA ASP A 92 12.68 12.23 16.95
C ASP A 92 13.35 11.53 15.76
N ALA A 93 13.63 10.22 15.87
CA ALA A 93 14.19 9.43 14.78
C ALA A 93 13.26 9.38 13.54
N LEU A 94 11.94 9.39 13.75
CA LEU A 94 10.97 9.51 12.66
C LEU A 94 11.05 10.88 11.97
N ALA A 95 11.24 11.96 12.74
CA ALA A 95 11.32 13.32 12.23
C ALA A 95 12.63 13.56 11.46
N GLU A 96 13.78 13.17 12.02
CA GLU A 96 15.09 13.24 11.38
C GLU A 96 15.07 12.58 10.01
N ARG A 97 14.48 11.38 9.92
CA ARG A 97 14.35 10.64 8.67
C ARG A 97 13.55 11.39 7.60
N LEU A 98 12.57 12.17 8.01
CA LEU A 98 11.75 12.98 7.11
C LEU A 98 12.39 14.33 6.77
N GLY A 99 13.60 14.62 7.29
CA GLY A 99 14.29 15.89 7.10
C GLY A 99 13.67 17.05 7.89
N VAL A 100 12.95 16.78 8.99
CA VAL A 100 12.29 17.80 9.81
C VAL A 100 12.58 17.62 11.30
N GLY A 101 12.52 18.69 12.09
CA GLY A 101 12.65 18.58 13.54
C GLY A 101 11.39 18.00 14.21
N GLU A 102 11.56 17.31 15.35
CA GLU A 102 10.47 16.67 16.10
C GLU A 102 9.30 17.63 16.39
N ARG A 103 9.60 18.85 16.86
CA ARG A 103 8.60 19.89 17.15
C ARG A 103 7.79 20.26 15.90
N HIS A 104 8.45 20.36 14.75
CA HIS A 104 7.77 20.65 13.50
C HIS A 104 6.86 19.50 13.07
N LEU A 105 7.34 18.25 13.19
CA LEU A 105 6.55 17.06 12.88
C LEU A 105 5.30 16.97 13.77
N ARG A 106 5.44 17.18 15.08
CA ARG A 106 4.31 17.21 16.02
C ARG A 106 3.29 18.29 15.67
N ARG A 107 3.76 19.50 15.33
CA ARG A 107 2.89 20.60 14.88
C ARG A 107 2.12 20.22 13.62
N LEU A 108 2.78 19.63 12.62
CA LEU A 108 2.14 19.16 11.39
C LEU A 108 1.08 18.07 11.68
N PHE A 109 1.39 17.13 12.57
CA PHE A 109 0.46 16.08 12.98
C PHE A 109 -0.78 16.65 13.69
N LEU A 110 -0.60 17.59 14.63
CA LEU A 110 -1.72 18.27 15.27
C LEU A 110 -2.53 19.09 14.27
N GLN A 111 -1.87 19.84 13.39
CA GLN A 111 -2.53 20.68 12.38
C GLN A 111 -3.34 19.85 11.37
N HIS A 112 -2.80 18.73 10.88
CA HIS A 112 -3.39 17.98 9.76
C HIS A 112 -4.19 16.76 10.19
N LEU A 113 -3.78 16.07 11.25
CA LEU A 113 -4.43 14.87 11.74
C LEU A 113 -5.19 15.09 13.05
N GLY A 114 -5.00 16.23 13.72
CA GLY A 114 -5.61 16.53 15.01
C GLY A 114 -5.13 15.63 16.15
N ALA A 115 -3.99 14.95 15.98
CA ALA A 115 -3.45 14.01 16.96
C ALA A 115 -1.93 13.87 16.85
N SER A 116 -1.27 13.48 17.94
CA SER A 116 0.18 13.29 17.96
C SER A 116 0.65 12.04 17.16
N PRO A 117 1.92 11.97 16.69
CA PRO A 117 2.43 10.78 16.01
C PRO A 117 2.31 9.48 16.83
N ILE A 118 2.53 9.57 18.15
CA ILE A 118 2.41 8.43 19.07
C ILE A 118 0.95 7.98 19.17
N ALA A 119 0.01 8.91 19.32
CA ALA A 119 -1.42 8.60 19.39
C ALA A 119 -1.92 7.96 18.09
N VAL A 120 -1.45 8.44 16.93
CA VAL A 120 -1.73 7.81 15.63
C VAL A 120 -1.20 6.38 15.59
N ALA A 121 0.05 6.13 15.98
CA ALA A 121 0.63 4.79 16.01
C ALA A 121 -0.09 3.84 16.98
N GLN A 122 -0.48 4.32 18.17
CA GLN A 122 -1.25 3.53 19.14
C GLN A 122 -2.65 3.19 18.61
N THR A 123 -3.36 4.18 18.05
CA THR A 123 -4.68 3.99 17.45
C THR A 123 -4.63 2.96 16.33
N ARG A 124 -3.60 3.00 15.47
CA ARG A 124 -3.42 2.04 14.38
C ARG A 124 -3.21 0.61 14.89
N ARG A 125 -2.39 0.40 15.92
CA ARG A 125 -2.18 -0.92 16.54
C ARG A 125 -3.48 -1.50 17.08
N VAL A 126 -4.23 -0.68 17.81
CA VAL A 126 -5.53 -1.08 18.37
C VAL A 126 -6.55 -1.39 17.26
N LEU A 127 -6.61 -0.59 16.19
CA LEU A 127 -7.49 -0.84 15.05
C LEU A 127 -7.08 -2.11 14.27
N PHE A 128 -5.79 -2.38 14.14
CA PHE A 128 -5.30 -3.62 13.52
C PHE A 128 -5.66 -4.85 14.37
N ALA A 129 -5.47 -4.79 15.68
CA ALA A 129 -5.94 -5.83 16.58
C ALA A 129 -7.46 -6.06 16.50
N LYS A 130 -8.27 -4.98 16.49
CA LYS A 130 -9.73 -5.08 16.26
C LYS A 130 -10.02 -5.79 14.94
N HIS A 131 -9.29 -5.46 13.88
CA HIS A 131 -9.44 -6.11 12.57
C HIS A 131 -9.17 -7.62 12.67
N LEU A 132 -8.06 -8.03 13.29
CA LEU A 132 -7.76 -9.45 13.52
C LEU A 132 -8.85 -10.15 14.35
N ILE A 133 -9.36 -9.51 15.41
CA ILE A 133 -10.41 -10.08 16.27
C ILE A 133 -11.72 -10.33 15.50
N HIS A 134 -12.03 -9.47 14.53
CA HIS A 134 -13.24 -9.57 13.72
C HIS A 134 -13.11 -10.56 12.56
N GLU A 135 -11.94 -10.63 11.93
CA GLU A 135 -11.74 -11.44 10.72
C GLU A 135 -11.21 -12.85 11.03
N THR A 136 -10.58 -13.06 12.19
CA THR A 136 -9.89 -14.32 12.52
C THR A 136 -10.35 -14.91 13.85
N ARG A 137 -10.03 -16.20 14.05
CA ARG A 137 -10.22 -16.92 15.31
C ARG A 137 -8.94 -17.07 16.13
N MET A 138 -7.87 -16.33 15.79
CA MET A 138 -6.59 -16.38 16.49
C MET A 138 -6.76 -16.22 18.02
N PRO A 139 -5.98 -16.92 18.85
CA PRO A 139 -5.89 -16.64 20.28
C PRO A 139 -5.62 -15.15 20.54
N MET A 140 -6.18 -14.59 21.62
CA MET A 140 -5.97 -13.17 21.95
C MET A 140 -4.49 -12.83 22.19
N THR A 141 -3.71 -13.83 22.65
CA THR A 141 -2.27 -13.74 22.80
C THR A 141 -1.57 -13.49 21.46
N GLU A 142 -1.92 -14.26 20.44
CA GLU A 142 -1.42 -14.10 19.08
C GLU A 142 -1.92 -12.80 18.43
N VAL A 143 -3.15 -12.38 18.70
CA VAL A 143 -3.68 -11.08 18.23
C VAL A 143 -2.86 -9.91 18.79
N ALA A 144 -2.60 -9.91 20.10
CA ALA A 144 -1.80 -8.86 20.74
C ALA A 144 -0.39 -8.83 20.16
N LEU A 145 0.24 -10.00 20.04
CA LEU A 145 1.57 -10.14 19.46
C LEU A 145 1.62 -9.67 18.00
N ALA A 146 0.66 -10.09 17.18
CA ALA A 146 0.52 -9.67 15.79
C ALA A 146 0.26 -8.17 15.66
N ALA A 147 -0.40 -7.53 16.63
CA ALA A 147 -0.63 -6.09 16.62
C ALA A 147 0.52 -5.25 17.21
N GLY A 148 1.67 -5.88 17.50
CA GLY A 148 2.87 -5.18 17.98
C GLY A 148 2.85 -4.87 19.48
N PHE A 149 2.06 -5.60 20.26
CA PHE A 149 2.07 -5.49 21.72
C PHE A 149 3.01 -6.53 22.33
N ASN A 150 4.02 -6.07 23.07
CA ASN A 150 4.93 -6.93 23.83
C ASN A 150 4.33 -7.38 25.18
N SER A 151 3.17 -6.85 25.56
CA SER A 151 2.51 -7.15 26.83
C SER A 151 1.00 -7.21 26.66
N LEU A 152 0.40 -8.34 27.09
CA LEU A 152 -1.05 -8.53 27.12
C LEU A 152 -1.74 -7.56 28.07
N ARG A 153 -1.07 -7.15 29.15
CA ARG A 153 -1.59 -6.16 30.08
C ARG A 153 -1.77 -4.82 29.36
N ARG A 154 -0.71 -4.32 28.71
CA ARG A 154 -0.76 -3.06 27.95
C ARG A 154 -1.76 -3.10 26.80
N PHE A 155 -1.88 -4.25 26.13
CA PHE A 155 -2.90 -4.50 25.12
C PHE A 155 -4.32 -4.34 25.69
N ASN A 156 -4.63 -5.00 26.80
CA ASN A 156 -5.94 -4.92 27.43
C ASN A 156 -6.22 -3.51 27.97
N GLU A 157 -5.24 -2.84 28.59
CA GLU A 157 -5.35 -1.46 29.08
C GLU A 157 -5.70 -0.49 27.95
N LEU A 158 -5.00 -0.55 26.81
CA LEU A 158 -5.27 0.30 25.65
C LEU A 158 -6.63 0.01 25.00
N PHE A 159 -7.05 -1.25 24.94
CA PHE A 159 -8.40 -1.60 24.49
C PHE A 159 -9.49 -1.08 25.44
N GLN A 160 -9.26 -1.19 26.74
CA GLN A 160 -10.19 -0.66 27.74
C GLN A 160 -10.26 0.87 27.68
N GLN A 161 -9.15 1.56 27.45
CA GLN A 161 -9.13 3.01 27.26
C GLN A 161 -9.88 3.45 25.98
N LEU A 162 -9.69 2.73 24.88
CA LEU A 162 -10.18 3.15 23.55
C LEU A 162 -11.59 2.65 23.22
N PHE A 163 -11.96 1.44 23.65
CA PHE A 163 -13.27 0.83 23.42
C PHE A 163 -14.13 0.72 24.68
N HIS A 164 -13.58 0.96 25.87
CA HIS A 164 -14.25 0.75 27.16
C HIS A 164 -14.81 -0.67 27.33
N ARG A 165 -14.17 -1.63 26.68
CA ARG A 165 -14.52 -3.05 26.70
C ARG A 165 -13.25 -3.88 26.52
N PRO A 166 -13.20 -5.09 27.08
CA PRO A 166 -12.10 -5.99 26.82
C PRO A 166 -12.11 -6.44 25.34
N PRO A 167 -10.94 -6.73 24.75
CA PRO A 167 -10.81 -7.12 23.35
C PRO A 167 -11.60 -8.40 23.02
N SER A 168 -11.72 -9.32 23.98
CA SER A 168 -12.51 -10.55 23.83
C SER A 168 -14.00 -10.29 23.55
N ALA A 169 -14.57 -9.20 24.08
CA ALA A 169 -15.97 -8.84 23.87
C ALA A 169 -16.28 -8.38 22.43
N LEU A 170 -15.24 -8.04 21.65
CA LEU A 170 -15.39 -7.64 20.25
C LEU A 170 -15.53 -8.85 19.31
N ARG A 171 -15.16 -10.05 19.77
CA ARG A 171 -15.27 -11.27 18.97
C ARG A 171 -16.74 -11.67 18.84
N ARG A 172 -17.30 -11.57 17.63
CA ARG A 172 -18.66 -12.05 17.36
C ARG A 172 -18.75 -13.57 17.46
N LYS A 173 -19.85 -14.07 18.03
CA LYS A 173 -20.29 -15.47 17.90
C LYS A 173 -20.82 -15.70 16.47
N SER A 174 -19.97 -15.69 15.44
CA SER A 174 -20.39 -16.00 14.05
C SER A 174 -19.75 -17.28 13.54
N SER A 175 -20.38 -17.93 12.56
CA SER A 175 -20.08 -19.23 11.95
C SER A 175 -18.76 -19.33 11.17
N VAL A 176 -17.77 -18.47 11.44
CA VAL A 176 -16.44 -18.61 10.86
C VAL A 176 -15.77 -19.83 11.50
N SER A 177 -15.68 -20.90 10.70
CA SER A 177 -15.02 -22.16 11.03
C SER A 177 -13.63 -21.91 11.61
N ARG A 178 -13.21 -22.72 12.59
CA ARG A 178 -11.83 -22.68 13.11
C ARG A 178 -10.88 -22.79 11.91
N PRO A 179 -9.89 -21.90 11.78
CA PRO A 179 -8.90 -22.04 10.73
C PRO A 179 -8.18 -23.37 10.97
N ASN A 180 -8.20 -24.24 9.97
CA ASN A 180 -7.22 -25.31 9.91
C ASN A 180 -5.84 -24.64 9.83
N ALA A 181 -4.85 -25.14 10.57
CA ALA A 181 -3.49 -24.57 10.55
C ALA A 181 -2.90 -24.52 9.12
N SER A 182 -3.42 -25.33 8.19
CA SER A 182 -3.08 -25.34 6.77
C SER A 182 -3.75 -24.26 5.91
N ALA A 183 -4.81 -23.58 6.38
CA ALA A 183 -5.66 -22.72 5.57
C ALA A 183 -5.21 -21.23 5.51
N GLY A 184 -4.17 -20.86 6.26
CA GLY A 184 -3.67 -19.49 6.34
C GLY A 184 -4.62 -18.52 7.06
N ILE A 185 -4.16 -17.29 7.25
CA ILE A 185 -4.92 -16.21 7.87
C ILE A 185 -5.53 -15.36 6.76
N THR A 186 -6.86 -15.28 6.70
CA THR A 186 -7.56 -14.45 5.71
C THR A 186 -8.04 -13.14 6.33
N LEU A 187 -7.70 -12.03 5.69
CA LEU A 187 -8.04 -10.66 6.10
C LEU A 187 -8.71 -9.92 4.96
N ARG A 188 -9.70 -9.07 5.26
CA ARG A 188 -10.35 -8.20 4.28
C ARG A 188 -9.78 -6.78 4.36
N LEU A 189 -8.96 -6.42 3.39
CA LEU A 189 -8.36 -5.10 3.30
C LEU A 189 -9.25 -4.18 2.47
N ARG A 190 -9.92 -3.23 3.12
CA ARG A 190 -10.82 -2.28 2.44
C ARG A 190 -10.06 -1.19 1.69
N TYR A 191 -10.70 -0.68 0.65
CA TYR A 191 -10.31 0.50 -0.14
C TYR A 191 -11.49 1.46 -0.27
N ARG A 192 -11.22 2.71 -0.70
CA ARG A 192 -12.26 3.64 -1.14
C ARG A 192 -12.65 3.37 -2.59
N PRO A 193 -13.90 3.04 -2.91
CA PRO A 193 -14.32 2.90 -4.32
C PRO A 193 -14.27 4.28 -5.02
N PRO A 194 -14.17 4.30 -6.37
CA PRO A 194 -14.00 3.15 -7.26
C PRO A 194 -12.59 2.53 -7.18
N TYR A 195 -12.45 1.32 -7.72
CA TYR A 195 -11.17 0.61 -7.79
C TYR A 195 -11.10 -0.19 -9.08
N ASP A 196 -10.20 0.23 -9.98
CA ASP A 196 -9.94 -0.47 -11.24
C ASP A 196 -9.07 -1.71 -10.99
N TRP A 197 -9.73 -2.82 -10.65
CA TRP A 197 -9.08 -4.09 -10.36
C TRP A 197 -8.48 -4.75 -11.60
N GLU A 198 -9.12 -4.56 -12.75
CA GLU A 198 -8.67 -5.15 -14.02
C GLU A 198 -7.35 -4.53 -14.48
N SER A 199 -7.24 -3.20 -14.47
CA SER A 199 -5.98 -2.51 -14.79
C SER A 199 -4.86 -2.89 -13.80
N MET A 200 -5.18 -3.00 -12.50
CA MET A 200 -4.22 -3.45 -11.49
C MET A 200 -3.71 -4.87 -11.77
N LEU A 201 -4.61 -5.83 -12.04
CA LEU A 201 -4.22 -7.20 -12.34
C LEU A 201 -3.44 -7.31 -13.66
N THR A 202 -3.87 -6.61 -14.71
CA THR A 202 -3.18 -6.58 -16.00
C THR A 202 -1.75 -6.06 -15.83
N PHE A 203 -1.57 -4.98 -15.04
CA PHE A 203 -0.24 -4.46 -14.71
C PHE A 203 0.64 -5.50 -14.01
N LEU A 204 0.10 -6.17 -12.98
CA LEU A 204 0.82 -7.16 -12.19
C LEU A 204 1.14 -8.42 -13.01
N GLN A 205 0.20 -8.90 -13.82
CA GLN A 205 0.37 -10.08 -14.67
C GLN A 205 1.45 -9.89 -15.73
N ALA A 206 1.46 -8.72 -16.40
CA ALA A 206 2.48 -8.39 -17.39
C ALA A 206 3.91 -8.41 -16.80
N ARG A 207 4.04 -8.15 -15.49
CA ARG A 207 5.31 -8.02 -14.77
C ARG A 207 5.58 -9.17 -13.78
N ALA A 208 4.71 -10.18 -13.73
CA ALA A 208 4.80 -11.28 -12.77
C ALA A 208 6.11 -12.06 -12.96
N ILE A 209 6.94 -12.12 -11.92
CA ILE A 209 8.20 -12.88 -11.98
C ILE A 209 7.90 -14.38 -11.90
N PRO A 210 8.31 -15.18 -12.90
CA PRO A 210 8.21 -16.64 -12.84
C PRO A 210 8.86 -17.19 -11.56
N GLY A 211 8.13 -18.03 -10.82
CA GLY A 211 8.60 -18.62 -9.56
C GLY A 211 8.28 -17.80 -8.30
N VAL A 212 8.01 -16.49 -8.42
CA VAL A 212 7.68 -15.60 -7.29
C VAL A 212 6.24 -15.15 -7.31
N GLU A 213 5.68 -14.86 -8.49
CA GLU A 213 4.36 -14.26 -8.66
C GLU A 213 3.56 -15.02 -9.71
N VAL A 214 2.27 -15.19 -9.44
CA VAL A 214 1.31 -15.82 -10.35
C VAL A 214 0.03 -15.02 -10.33
N VAL A 215 -0.49 -14.67 -11.51
CA VAL A 215 -1.83 -14.08 -11.67
C VAL A 215 -2.67 -15.04 -12.49
N GLU A 216 -3.66 -15.65 -11.84
CA GLU A 216 -4.54 -16.65 -12.45
C GLU A 216 -5.97 -16.51 -11.93
N LYS A 217 -6.95 -16.57 -12.84
CA LYS A 217 -8.38 -16.55 -12.51
C LYS A 217 -8.78 -15.37 -11.60
N GLY A 218 -8.27 -14.18 -11.90
CA GLY A 218 -8.56 -12.97 -11.12
C GLY A 218 -7.93 -12.94 -9.72
N CYS A 219 -6.96 -13.81 -9.44
CA CYS A 219 -6.25 -13.89 -8.16
C CYS A 219 -4.75 -13.64 -8.35
N TYR A 220 -4.21 -12.68 -7.62
CA TYR A 220 -2.76 -12.43 -7.53
C TYR A 220 -2.19 -13.25 -6.36
N ARG A 221 -1.15 -14.03 -6.62
CA ARG A 221 -0.43 -14.79 -5.61
C ARG A 221 1.05 -14.47 -5.69
N ARG A 222 1.71 -14.45 -4.53
CA ARG A 222 3.16 -14.36 -4.50
C ARG A 222 3.79 -15.05 -3.31
N THR A 223 5.08 -15.33 -3.44
CA THR A 223 5.94 -15.75 -2.33
C THR A 223 6.44 -14.52 -1.56
N VAL A 224 6.68 -14.72 -0.27
CA VAL A 224 7.13 -13.67 0.64
C VAL A 224 8.25 -14.18 1.53
N GLU A 225 9.23 -13.34 1.81
CA GLU A 225 10.29 -13.59 2.79
C GLU A 225 10.40 -12.39 3.73
N ILE A 226 10.37 -12.66 5.04
CA ILE A 226 10.56 -11.69 6.11
C ILE A 226 11.39 -12.38 7.20
N ASP A 227 12.49 -11.76 7.61
CA ASP A 227 13.40 -12.26 8.66
C ASP A 227 13.82 -13.73 8.44
N GLY A 228 14.09 -14.08 7.18
CA GLY A 228 14.47 -15.43 6.76
C GLY A 228 13.33 -16.47 6.75
N SER A 229 12.17 -16.15 7.32
CA SER A 229 10.96 -16.96 7.22
C SER A 229 10.29 -16.74 5.87
N VAL A 230 9.81 -17.81 5.27
CA VAL A 230 9.17 -17.79 3.95
C VAL A 230 7.70 -18.18 4.04
N GLY A 231 6.92 -17.66 3.11
CA GLY A 231 5.51 -18.02 2.98
C GLY A 231 4.91 -17.50 1.68
N SER A 232 3.59 -17.38 1.64
CA SER A 232 2.88 -16.89 0.47
C SER A 232 1.66 -16.06 0.83
N ILE A 233 1.22 -15.25 -0.12
CA ILE A 233 -0.05 -14.52 -0.06
C ILE A 233 -0.88 -14.80 -1.31
N ALA A 234 -2.21 -14.74 -1.15
CA ALA A 234 -3.17 -14.74 -2.24
C ALA A 234 -4.14 -13.57 -2.06
N VAL A 235 -4.42 -12.83 -3.13
CA VAL A 235 -5.23 -11.62 -3.13
C VAL A 235 -6.31 -11.70 -4.20
N THR A 236 -7.57 -11.57 -3.78
CA THR A 236 -8.74 -11.50 -4.67
C THR A 236 -9.57 -10.26 -4.38
N HIS A 237 -10.32 -9.80 -5.38
CA HIS A 237 -11.20 -8.63 -5.25
C HIS A 237 -12.62 -9.02 -4.84
N LEU A 238 -13.16 -8.30 -3.87
CA LEU A 238 -14.53 -8.43 -3.39
C LEU A 238 -15.24 -7.08 -3.60
N PRO A 239 -15.74 -6.77 -4.82
CA PRO A 239 -16.28 -5.45 -5.16
C PRO A 239 -17.49 -5.08 -4.31
N HIS A 240 -18.43 -6.00 -4.08
CA HIS A 240 -19.61 -5.78 -3.24
C HIS A 240 -19.28 -5.46 -1.78
N GLN A 241 -18.06 -5.82 -1.33
CA GLN A 241 -17.58 -5.54 0.03
C GLN A 241 -16.55 -4.39 0.06
N GLN A 242 -16.24 -3.78 -1.10
CA GLN A 242 -15.25 -2.71 -1.25
C GLN A 242 -13.91 -3.07 -0.61
N SER A 243 -13.45 -4.31 -0.86
CA SER A 243 -12.26 -4.86 -0.20
C SER A 243 -11.51 -5.85 -1.07
N LEU A 244 -10.23 -6.06 -0.74
CA LEU A 244 -9.45 -7.19 -1.18
C LEU A 244 -9.46 -8.27 -0.09
N SER A 245 -9.72 -9.52 -0.46
CA SER A 245 -9.51 -10.67 0.42
C SER A 245 -8.06 -11.11 0.29
N VAL A 246 -7.34 -11.14 1.41
CA VAL A 246 -5.91 -11.46 1.47
C VAL A 246 -5.72 -12.66 2.37
N THR A 247 -5.34 -13.80 1.78
CA THR A 247 -4.98 -15.00 2.53
C THR A 247 -3.48 -15.07 2.66
N ILE A 248 -2.99 -15.15 3.89
CA ILE A 248 -1.57 -15.14 4.26
C ILE A 248 -1.20 -16.50 4.84
N HIS A 249 -0.29 -17.20 4.18
CA HIS A 249 0.35 -18.40 4.71
C HIS A 249 1.75 -18.03 5.17
N PHE A 250 1.91 -17.77 6.45
CA PHE A 250 3.18 -17.39 7.05
C PHE A 250 3.26 -17.93 8.47
N THR A 251 4.45 -18.38 8.89
CA THR A 251 4.64 -19.05 10.19
C THR A 251 4.59 -18.08 11.36
N SER A 252 5.10 -16.85 11.19
CA SER A 252 5.14 -15.84 12.23
C SER A 252 3.97 -14.86 12.15
N VAL A 253 3.15 -14.81 13.20
CA VAL A 253 2.05 -13.84 13.32
C VAL A 253 2.55 -12.40 13.52
N GLN A 254 3.78 -12.22 14.04
CA GLN A 254 4.40 -10.91 14.22
C GLN A 254 4.70 -10.22 12.89
N SER A 255 4.86 -10.99 11.81
CA SER A 255 5.13 -10.46 10.47
C SER A 255 3.85 -10.00 9.75
N LEU A 256 2.66 -10.26 10.31
CA LEU A 256 1.37 -9.92 9.67
C LEU A 256 1.21 -8.41 9.39
N PRO A 257 1.52 -7.48 10.31
CA PRO A 257 1.46 -6.05 10.01
C PRO A 257 2.33 -5.66 8.82
N ALA A 258 3.56 -6.17 8.76
CA ALA A 258 4.49 -5.87 7.68
C ALA A 258 3.99 -6.42 6.33
N ILE A 259 3.45 -7.65 6.32
CA ILE A 259 2.82 -8.25 5.12
C ILE A 259 1.61 -7.41 4.69
N VAL A 260 0.71 -7.08 5.61
CA VAL A 260 -0.49 -6.28 5.32
C VAL A 260 -0.10 -4.89 4.82
N ALA A 261 0.89 -4.23 5.42
CA ALA A 261 1.38 -2.93 4.97
C ALA A 261 1.94 -3.00 3.54
N ARG A 262 2.72 -4.04 3.21
CA ARG A 262 3.22 -4.28 1.84
C ARG A 262 2.09 -4.54 0.86
N VAL A 263 1.06 -5.31 1.21
CA VAL A 263 -0.13 -5.52 0.36
C VAL A 263 -0.86 -4.19 0.15
N ARG A 264 -1.10 -3.40 1.21
CA ARG A 264 -1.77 -2.09 1.10
C ARG A 264 -1.00 -1.13 0.18
N ARG A 265 0.34 -1.16 0.19
CA ARG A 265 1.18 -0.37 -0.72
C ARG A 265 1.20 -0.89 -2.15
N LEU A 266 1.32 -2.21 -2.33
CA LEU A 266 1.34 -2.85 -3.64
C LEU A 266 0.05 -2.53 -4.42
N PHE A 267 -1.09 -2.64 -3.73
CA PHE A 267 -2.43 -2.38 -4.28
C PHE A 267 -2.95 -0.96 -4.02
N ASP A 268 -2.14 -0.06 -3.45
CA ASP A 268 -2.52 1.34 -3.26
C ASP A 268 -3.88 1.58 -2.56
N LEU A 269 -4.18 0.77 -1.54
CA LEU A 269 -5.51 0.74 -0.90
C LEU A 269 -5.80 2.01 -0.08
N GLY A 270 -4.78 2.83 0.19
CA GLY A 270 -4.87 4.07 0.94
C GLY A 270 -5.20 5.31 0.10
N ALA A 271 -5.16 5.23 -1.24
CA ALA A 271 -5.37 6.38 -2.09
C ALA A 271 -6.80 6.93 -2.00
N ASP A 272 -6.91 8.26 -1.89
CA ASP A 272 -8.17 9.00 -1.98
C ASP A 272 -8.45 9.36 -3.43
N ILE A 273 -8.83 8.33 -4.20
CA ILE A 273 -8.85 8.41 -5.65
C ILE A 273 -9.83 9.47 -6.17
N GLU A 274 -10.93 9.71 -5.47
CA GLU A 274 -11.89 10.78 -5.80
C GLU A 274 -11.23 12.17 -5.79
N THR A 275 -10.38 12.46 -4.79
CA THR A 275 -9.67 13.74 -4.71
C THR A 275 -8.60 13.86 -5.80
N ILE A 276 -7.91 12.76 -6.08
CA ILE A 276 -6.86 12.69 -7.11
C ILE A 276 -7.47 12.89 -8.49
N ASP A 277 -8.52 12.13 -8.82
CA ASP A 277 -9.22 12.17 -10.09
C ASP A 277 -9.83 13.57 -10.33
N ALA A 278 -10.46 14.15 -9.30
CA ALA A 278 -10.99 15.52 -9.38
C ALA A 278 -9.88 16.55 -9.65
N HIS A 279 -8.72 16.41 -9.02
CA HIS A 279 -7.58 17.30 -9.28
C HIS A 279 -7.04 17.12 -10.71
N LEU A 280 -6.76 15.89 -11.13
CA LEU A 280 -6.21 15.61 -12.47
C LEU A 280 -7.16 15.99 -13.60
N SER A 281 -8.48 15.95 -13.36
CA SER A 281 -9.50 16.36 -14.33
C SER A 281 -9.52 17.87 -14.61
N HIS A 282 -8.72 18.69 -13.92
CA HIS A 282 -8.52 20.10 -14.29
C HIS A 282 -7.68 20.25 -15.57
N ASP A 283 -6.90 19.24 -15.97
CA ASP A 283 -6.21 19.20 -17.26
C ASP A 283 -7.19 18.67 -18.35
N PRO A 284 -7.60 19.50 -19.33
CA PRO A 284 -8.62 19.12 -20.30
C PRO A 284 -8.25 17.92 -21.20
N GLN A 285 -6.95 17.73 -21.45
CA GLN A 285 -6.46 16.61 -22.26
C GLN A 285 -6.38 15.31 -21.44
N LEU A 286 -6.18 15.41 -20.12
CA LEU A 286 -6.12 14.27 -19.21
C LEU A 286 -7.52 13.82 -18.73
N ALA A 287 -8.46 14.75 -18.57
CA ALA A 287 -9.79 14.50 -18.02
C ALA A 287 -10.56 13.33 -18.69
N PRO A 288 -10.58 13.17 -20.03
CA PRO A 288 -11.25 12.02 -20.67
C PRO A 288 -10.65 10.67 -20.25
N TRP A 289 -9.34 10.62 -20.02
CA TRP A 289 -8.64 9.40 -19.60
C TRP A 289 -8.82 9.09 -18.12
N VAL A 290 -9.02 10.11 -17.30
CA VAL A 290 -9.44 9.95 -15.90
C VAL A 290 -10.85 9.34 -15.87
N ALA A 291 -11.78 9.87 -16.68
CA ALA A 291 -13.14 9.36 -16.78
C ALA A 291 -13.22 7.93 -17.35
N LEU A 292 -12.32 7.55 -18.26
CA LEU A 292 -12.28 6.21 -18.86
C LEU A 292 -11.81 5.13 -17.87
N HIS A 293 -10.98 5.50 -16.89
CA HIS A 293 -10.40 4.57 -15.91
C HIS A 293 -10.70 5.02 -14.47
N PRO A 294 -11.98 5.05 -14.05
CA PRO A 294 -12.35 5.50 -12.71
C PRO A 294 -11.76 4.56 -11.66
N GLY A 295 -11.05 5.11 -10.68
CA GLY A 295 -10.45 4.30 -9.63
C GLY A 295 -9.10 3.68 -10.01
N LEU A 296 -8.45 4.15 -11.10
CA LEU A 296 -7.10 3.75 -11.48
C LEU A 296 -6.12 4.00 -10.35
N ARG A 297 -5.36 2.98 -9.98
CA ARG A 297 -4.36 3.07 -8.90
C ARG A 297 -2.97 3.22 -9.45
N ALA A 298 -2.04 3.66 -8.60
CA ALA A 298 -0.63 3.53 -8.87
C ALA A 298 -0.12 2.22 -8.24
N PRO A 299 0.09 1.12 -8.99
CA PRO A 299 0.71 -0.09 -8.45
C PRO A 299 2.05 0.20 -7.74
N GLY A 300 2.24 -0.36 -6.55
CA GLY A 300 3.51 -0.29 -5.82
C GLY A 300 4.47 -1.42 -6.15
N GLY A 301 5.54 -1.53 -5.38
CA GLY A 301 6.35 -2.75 -5.28
C GLY A 301 6.08 -3.49 -3.97
N TRP A 302 6.30 -4.80 -3.98
CA TRP A 302 6.27 -5.60 -2.75
C TRP A 302 7.41 -5.23 -1.80
N ASP A 303 8.61 -5.09 -2.37
CA ASP A 303 9.83 -4.71 -1.69
C ASP A 303 10.61 -3.73 -2.57
N GLY A 304 11.25 -2.76 -1.94
CA GLY A 304 11.94 -1.69 -2.66
C GLY A 304 13.20 -2.16 -3.39
N PHE A 305 13.94 -3.09 -2.79
CA PHE A 305 15.11 -3.69 -3.43
C PHE A 305 14.70 -4.55 -4.62
N GLU A 306 13.69 -5.41 -4.45
CA GLU A 306 13.11 -6.21 -5.53
C GLU A 306 12.70 -5.34 -6.73
N LEU A 307 12.03 -4.21 -6.46
CA LEU A 307 11.58 -3.28 -7.49
C LEU A 307 12.75 -2.58 -8.18
N ALA A 308 13.75 -2.12 -7.43
CA ALA A 308 14.92 -1.47 -8.00
C ALA A 308 15.73 -2.43 -8.89
N VAL A 309 15.85 -3.69 -8.48
CA VAL A 309 16.43 -4.75 -9.35
C VAL A 309 15.61 -4.89 -10.63
N ARG A 310 14.28 -4.99 -10.56
CA ARG A 310 13.43 -5.04 -11.76
C ARG A 310 13.62 -3.82 -12.66
N ALA A 311 13.79 -2.62 -12.08
CA ALA A 311 14.00 -1.40 -12.82
C ALA A 311 15.33 -1.43 -13.61
N ILE A 312 16.42 -1.90 -13.00
CA ILE A 312 17.72 -2.08 -13.68
C ILE A 312 17.63 -3.17 -14.76
N LEU A 313 17.00 -4.30 -14.45
CA LEU A 313 16.80 -5.39 -15.42
C LEU A 313 16.04 -4.92 -16.66
N GLY A 314 15.03 -4.05 -16.47
CA GLY A 314 14.19 -3.51 -17.54
C GLY A 314 14.76 -2.33 -18.32
N GLN A 315 15.96 -1.84 -17.97
CA GLN A 315 16.58 -0.73 -18.72
C GLN A 315 16.78 -1.11 -20.20
N GLN A 316 16.27 -0.26 -21.09
CA GLN A 316 16.44 -0.33 -22.55
C GLN A 316 15.90 -1.62 -23.21
N ILE A 317 15.03 -2.37 -22.54
CA ILE A 317 14.44 -3.61 -23.09
C ILE A 317 12.92 -3.65 -22.87
N SER A 318 12.25 -4.60 -23.52
CA SER A 318 10.81 -4.81 -23.32
C SER A 318 10.49 -5.37 -21.93
N VAL A 319 9.25 -5.16 -21.48
CA VAL A 319 8.74 -5.71 -20.20
C VAL A 319 8.83 -7.24 -20.17
N ALA A 320 8.55 -7.91 -21.30
CA ALA A 320 8.65 -9.36 -21.42
C ALA A 320 10.10 -9.87 -21.26
N ALA A 321 11.07 -9.18 -21.87
CA ALA A 321 12.48 -9.53 -21.72
C ALA A 321 12.98 -9.29 -20.28
N ALA A 322 12.57 -8.18 -19.65
CA ALA A 322 12.87 -7.89 -18.25
C ALA A 322 12.30 -8.96 -17.30
N ARG A 323 11.06 -9.38 -17.54
CA ARG A 323 10.41 -10.47 -16.80
C ARG A 323 11.18 -11.79 -16.92
N LYS A 324 11.68 -12.13 -18.10
CA LYS A 324 12.50 -13.34 -18.33
C LYS A 324 13.80 -13.29 -17.53
N LEU A 325 14.53 -12.16 -17.59
CA LEU A 325 15.77 -11.96 -16.81
C LEU A 325 15.51 -12.03 -15.31
N ALA A 326 14.40 -11.46 -14.83
CA ALA A 326 14.02 -11.53 -13.42
C ALA A 326 13.72 -12.98 -12.99
N GLY A 327 13.03 -13.76 -13.83
CA GLY A 327 12.81 -15.19 -13.59
C GLY A 327 14.11 -15.99 -13.54
N GLN A 328 15.07 -15.69 -14.42
CA GLN A 328 16.40 -16.32 -14.38
C GLN A 328 17.18 -15.96 -13.11
N LEU A 329 17.15 -14.68 -12.69
CA LEU A 329 17.79 -14.24 -11.45
C LEU A 329 17.20 -14.99 -10.25
N VAL A 330 15.89 -15.15 -10.20
CA VAL A 330 15.21 -15.90 -9.13
C VAL A 330 15.55 -17.38 -9.18
N ALA A 331 15.58 -18.01 -10.35
CA ALA A 331 15.95 -19.41 -10.47
C ALA A 331 17.39 -19.69 -10.00
N LEU A 332 18.31 -18.74 -10.23
CA LEU A 332 19.72 -18.87 -9.85
C LEU A 332 19.99 -18.50 -8.38
N HIS A 333 19.32 -17.47 -7.85
CA HIS A 333 19.68 -16.86 -6.56
C HIS A 333 18.54 -16.82 -5.54
N GLY A 334 17.29 -17.06 -5.95
CA GLY A 334 16.13 -17.09 -5.06
C GLY A 334 16.22 -18.20 -4.02
N LYS A 335 15.50 -18.08 -2.91
CA LYS A 335 15.43 -19.13 -1.88
C LYS A 335 14.23 -20.03 -2.19
N PRO A 336 14.41 -21.35 -2.35
CA PRO A 336 13.31 -22.25 -2.68
C PRO A 336 12.29 -22.31 -1.52
N LEU A 337 11.00 -22.41 -1.86
CA LEU A 337 9.96 -22.66 -0.87
C LEU A 337 10.01 -24.12 -0.40
N PRO A 338 9.68 -24.39 0.86
CA PRO A 338 9.39 -25.75 1.30
C PRO A 338 8.30 -26.36 0.42
N LYS A 339 8.44 -27.65 0.08
CA LYS A 339 7.40 -28.39 -0.67
C LYS A 339 6.11 -28.41 0.15
N ASN A 340 5.14 -27.56 -0.19
CA ASN A 340 3.83 -27.51 0.44
C ASN A 340 2.76 -27.91 -0.59
N PRO A 341 1.93 -28.93 -0.32
CA PRO A 341 0.83 -29.35 -1.21
C PRO A 341 -0.18 -28.25 -1.54
N SER A 342 -0.27 -27.20 -0.71
CA SER A 342 -1.16 -26.05 -0.87
C SER A 342 -0.56 -24.89 -1.69
N ALA A 343 0.72 -24.95 -2.08
CA ALA A 343 1.31 -23.90 -2.90
C ALA A 343 0.71 -23.96 -4.32
N SER A 344 0.18 -22.83 -4.80
CA SER A 344 -0.33 -22.72 -6.17
C SER A 344 0.73 -23.11 -7.19
N SER A 345 0.32 -23.80 -8.26
CA SER A 345 1.18 -24.11 -9.41
C SER A 345 1.96 -22.86 -9.85
N GLY A 346 3.28 -22.89 -9.76
CA GLY A 346 4.17 -21.82 -10.22
C GLY A 346 4.87 -20.99 -9.14
N LEU A 347 4.51 -21.11 -7.85
CA LEU A 347 5.28 -20.49 -6.76
C LEU A 347 6.38 -21.45 -6.27
N THR A 348 7.64 -21.10 -6.53
CA THR A 348 8.78 -22.01 -6.29
C THR A 348 9.88 -21.37 -5.45
N HIS A 349 10.10 -20.06 -5.56
CA HIS A 349 11.18 -19.35 -4.89
C HIS A 349 10.70 -18.02 -4.30
N THR A 350 11.36 -17.55 -3.26
CA THR A 350 11.32 -16.13 -2.86
C THR A 350 12.34 -15.34 -3.67
N PHE A 351 12.06 -14.05 -3.86
CA PHE A 351 13.00 -13.14 -4.53
C PHE A 351 14.31 -13.04 -3.73
N PRO A 352 15.50 -13.04 -4.38
CA PRO A 352 16.77 -12.98 -3.67
C PRO A 352 16.94 -11.69 -2.86
N THR A 353 17.45 -11.81 -1.63
CA THR A 353 17.70 -10.67 -0.75
C THR A 353 18.92 -9.85 -1.21
N ALA A 354 18.98 -8.58 -0.80
CA ALA A 354 20.12 -7.68 -1.07
C ALA A 354 21.44 -8.30 -0.59
N LYS A 355 21.48 -8.77 0.66
CA LYS A 355 22.64 -9.46 1.24
C LYS A 355 23.10 -10.63 0.39
N ARG A 356 22.16 -11.44 -0.13
CA ARG A 356 22.51 -12.58 -0.99
C ARG A 356 23.15 -12.11 -2.29
N LEU A 357 22.51 -11.20 -3.02
CA LEU A 357 23.05 -10.71 -4.30
C LEU A 357 24.38 -9.97 -4.16
N ALA A 358 24.59 -9.25 -3.05
CA ALA A 358 25.85 -8.58 -2.75
C ALA A 358 27.01 -9.58 -2.58
N THR A 359 26.76 -10.70 -1.90
CA THR A 359 27.79 -11.72 -1.62
C THR A 359 28.06 -12.70 -2.76
N THR A 360 27.19 -12.75 -3.77
CA THR A 360 27.34 -13.68 -4.89
C THR A 360 28.53 -13.31 -5.79
N LYS A 361 29.39 -14.28 -6.13
CA LYS A 361 30.55 -14.08 -7.03
C LYS A 361 30.12 -13.65 -8.43
N SER A 362 29.20 -14.37 -9.07
CA SER A 362 28.64 -14.03 -10.39
C SER A 362 27.13 -14.20 -10.38
N LEU A 363 26.42 -13.22 -10.96
CA LEU A 363 24.96 -13.28 -11.09
C LEU A 363 24.52 -14.27 -12.18
N GLY A 364 25.40 -14.63 -13.11
CA GLY A 364 25.09 -15.61 -14.16
C GLY A 364 24.01 -15.19 -15.16
N LEU A 365 23.72 -13.88 -15.27
CA LEU A 365 22.70 -13.36 -16.19
C LEU A 365 23.33 -12.95 -17.52
N GLY A 366 22.67 -13.31 -18.63
CA GLY A 366 23.05 -12.90 -19.98
C GLY A 366 22.68 -11.44 -20.25
N MET A 367 23.50 -10.49 -19.79
CA MET A 367 23.31 -9.06 -19.98
C MET A 367 24.65 -8.28 -19.98
N PRO A 368 24.67 -7.01 -20.43
CA PRO A 368 25.87 -6.18 -20.41
C PRO A 368 26.52 -6.10 -19.02
N ALA A 369 27.85 -6.13 -18.99
CA ALA A 369 28.65 -6.11 -17.76
C ALA A 369 28.32 -4.90 -16.87
N ALA A 370 28.08 -3.73 -17.46
CA ALA A 370 27.69 -2.52 -16.73
C ALA A 370 26.40 -2.71 -15.90
N ARG A 371 25.39 -3.44 -16.42
CA ARG A 371 24.16 -3.73 -15.68
C ARG A 371 24.39 -4.73 -14.55
N LEU A 372 25.27 -5.71 -14.73
CA LEU A 372 25.67 -6.63 -13.66
C LEU A 372 26.38 -5.88 -12.52
N VAL A 373 27.27 -4.95 -12.85
CA VAL A 373 27.93 -4.07 -11.87
C VAL A 373 26.89 -3.23 -11.13
N SER A 374 25.93 -2.66 -11.85
CA SER A 374 24.86 -1.84 -11.26
C SER A 374 23.98 -2.63 -10.28
N LEU A 375 23.62 -3.88 -10.63
CA LEU A 375 22.87 -4.77 -9.74
C LEU A 375 23.63 -5.09 -8.45
N LYS A 376 24.95 -5.35 -8.54
CA LYS A 376 25.79 -5.57 -7.36
C LYS A 376 25.92 -4.31 -6.50
N ALA A 377 26.13 -3.15 -7.12
CA ALA A 377 26.21 -1.88 -6.40
C ALA A 377 24.90 -1.56 -5.68
N LEU A 378 23.75 -1.80 -6.31
CA LEU A 378 22.44 -1.68 -5.69
C LEU A 378 22.27 -2.64 -4.50
N ALA A 379 22.70 -3.90 -4.65
CA ALA A 379 22.62 -4.89 -3.58
C ALA A 379 23.51 -4.52 -2.38
N GLN A 380 24.69 -3.97 -2.64
CA GLN A 380 25.57 -3.46 -1.60
C GLN A 380 24.94 -2.24 -0.90
N ALA A 381 24.49 -1.23 -1.65
CA ALA A 381 23.84 -0.05 -1.09
C ALA A 381 22.61 -0.38 -0.25
N ALA A 382 21.79 -1.35 -0.67
CA ALA A 382 20.63 -1.81 0.09
C ALA A 382 20.99 -2.65 1.33
N THR A 383 22.20 -3.23 1.37
CA THR A 383 22.72 -3.95 2.54
C THR A 383 23.30 -2.96 3.56
N ASP A 384 24.02 -1.95 3.08
CA ASP A 384 24.60 -0.89 3.91
C ASP A 384 23.51 0.02 4.49
N ASP A 385 22.41 0.20 3.75
CA ASP A 385 21.30 1.04 4.16
C ASP A 385 19.93 0.33 4.02
N PRO A 386 19.43 -0.29 5.09
CA PRO A 386 18.11 -0.94 5.11
C PRO A 386 16.92 0.02 4.83
N ASN A 387 17.16 1.33 4.86
CA ASN A 387 16.16 2.37 4.67
C ASN A 387 16.25 3.04 3.29
N LEU A 388 17.07 2.51 2.36
CA LEU A 388 17.29 3.07 1.03
C LEU A 388 16.00 3.35 0.23
N PHE A 389 15.01 2.45 0.31
CA PHE A 389 13.77 2.53 -0.48
C PHE A 389 12.57 3.03 0.32
N ARG A 390 12.82 3.81 1.36
CA ARG A 390 11.79 4.34 2.24
C ARG A 390 11.81 5.86 2.15
N PRO A 391 10.71 6.54 2.54
CA PRO A 391 10.69 8.00 2.55
C PRO A 391 11.88 8.57 3.35
N PHE A 392 12.60 9.50 2.74
CA PHE A 392 13.77 10.19 3.28
C PHE A 392 13.84 11.61 2.72
N GLY A 393 14.02 12.63 3.59
CA GLY A 393 14.30 14.00 3.13
C GLY A 393 13.22 14.58 2.21
N THR A 394 13.54 15.39 1.20
CA THR A 394 12.62 15.75 0.11
C THR A 394 12.62 14.69 -1.01
N ILE A 395 11.74 14.83 -2.01
CA ILE A 395 11.77 13.94 -3.18
C ILE A 395 13.09 14.11 -3.95
N GLU A 396 13.60 15.33 -4.06
CA GLU A 396 14.87 15.65 -4.71
C GLU A 396 16.05 14.99 -3.97
N GLU A 397 16.05 15.03 -2.64
CA GLU A 397 17.07 14.35 -1.83
C GLU A 397 17.00 12.82 -1.98
N ALA A 398 15.79 12.25 -2.00
CA ALA A 398 15.60 10.82 -2.25
C ALA A 398 16.10 10.39 -3.64
N ILE A 399 15.83 11.19 -4.68
CA ILE A 399 16.32 10.96 -6.04
C ILE A 399 17.84 11.09 -6.11
N ALA A 400 18.41 12.15 -5.54
CA ALA A 400 19.84 12.38 -5.50
C ALA A 400 20.58 11.22 -4.83
N ARG A 401 20.04 10.74 -3.70
CA ARG A 401 20.56 9.57 -2.98
C ARG A 401 20.56 8.30 -3.84
N LEU A 402 19.47 8.01 -4.55
CA LEU A 402 19.40 6.85 -5.47
C LEU A 402 20.39 6.95 -6.63
N ARG A 403 20.61 8.17 -7.15
CA ARG A 403 21.53 8.44 -8.27
C ARG A 403 23.01 8.31 -7.92
N THR A 404 23.35 8.19 -6.63
CA THR A 404 24.72 7.86 -6.21
C THR A 404 25.12 6.43 -6.57
N ILE A 405 24.13 5.56 -6.82
CA ILE A 405 24.35 4.15 -7.17
C ILE A 405 24.70 4.06 -8.66
N PRO A 406 25.86 3.45 -9.02
CA PRO A 406 26.25 3.24 -10.41
C PRO A 406 25.14 2.57 -11.24
N GLY A 407 24.84 3.16 -12.39
CA GLY A 407 23.81 2.68 -13.33
C GLY A 407 22.37 3.08 -12.99
N ILE A 408 22.15 3.86 -11.92
CA ILE A 408 20.86 4.46 -11.62
C ILE A 408 20.85 5.93 -12.10
N GLY A 409 20.26 6.16 -13.26
CA GLY A 409 20.00 7.50 -13.77
C GLY A 409 18.70 8.11 -13.23
N GLU A 410 18.43 9.37 -13.60
CA GLU A 410 17.23 10.14 -13.21
C GLU A 410 15.94 9.35 -13.42
N TRP A 411 15.74 8.77 -14.61
CA TRP A 411 14.56 7.98 -14.93
C TRP A 411 14.37 6.80 -13.96
N THR A 412 15.43 6.03 -13.69
CA THR A 412 15.36 4.87 -12.78
C THR A 412 15.09 5.32 -11.34
N ALA A 413 15.71 6.41 -10.89
CA ALA A 413 15.49 6.95 -9.56
C ALA A 413 14.05 7.44 -9.36
N GLN A 414 13.50 8.19 -10.33
CA GLN A 414 12.10 8.63 -10.33
C GLN A 414 11.12 7.43 -10.35
N TYR A 415 11.41 6.40 -11.15
CA TYR A 415 10.60 5.19 -11.21
C TYR A 415 10.60 4.43 -9.86
N ILE A 416 11.76 4.32 -9.21
CA ILE A 416 11.90 3.74 -7.87
C ILE A 416 11.14 4.60 -6.83
N ALA A 417 11.27 5.92 -6.89
CA ALA A 417 10.56 6.82 -5.99
C ALA A 417 9.03 6.65 -6.12
N LEU A 418 8.52 6.61 -7.35
CA LEU A 418 7.10 6.41 -7.63
C LEU A 418 6.58 5.07 -7.09
N ARG A 419 7.27 3.98 -7.44
CA ARG A 419 6.74 2.62 -7.23
C ARG A 419 7.12 2.02 -5.87
N ALA A 420 8.36 2.23 -5.41
CA ALA A 420 8.88 1.63 -4.17
C ALA A 420 8.70 2.55 -2.97
N ILE A 421 9.15 3.81 -3.09
CA ILE A 421 9.03 4.79 -1.99
C ILE A 421 7.56 5.24 -1.82
N ARG A 422 6.77 5.14 -2.89
CA ARG A 422 5.38 5.65 -2.98
C ARG A 422 5.32 7.18 -2.96
N GLU A 423 6.33 7.83 -3.54
CA GLU A 423 6.28 9.28 -3.76
C GLU A 423 5.22 9.61 -4.80
N MET A 424 4.16 10.26 -4.34
CA MET A 424 2.95 10.54 -5.12
C MET A 424 3.18 11.62 -6.17
N ASP A 425 4.28 12.36 -6.03
CA ASP A 425 4.72 13.43 -6.92
C ASP A 425 5.96 13.04 -7.76
N ALA A 426 6.43 11.79 -7.69
CA ALA A 426 7.51 11.30 -8.54
C ALA A 426 7.03 11.14 -9.99
N PHE A 427 7.88 11.51 -10.94
CA PHE A 427 7.48 11.61 -12.34
C PHE A 427 8.66 11.37 -13.30
N PRO A 428 8.82 10.15 -13.86
CA PRO A 428 9.91 9.82 -14.77
C PRO A 428 9.65 10.37 -16.18
N ALA A 429 9.71 11.68 -16.39
CA ALA A 429 9.26 12.34 -17.62
C ALA A 429 9.96 11.90 -18.93
N SER A 430 11.15 11.31 -18.84
CA SER A 430 11.84 10.74 -20.01
C SER A 430 11.39 9.31 -20.36
N ASP A 431 10.38 8.78 -19.67
CA ASP A 431 9.82 7.45 -19.94
C ASP A 431 9.13 7.43 -21.30
N ILE A 432 9.54 6.49 -22.16
CA ILE A 432 9.00 6.35 -23.51
C ILE A 432 7.49 6.08 -23.50
N GLY A 433 6.99 5.32 -22.53
CA GLY A 433 5.56 5.06 -22.37
C GLY A 433 4.78 6.32 -22.01
N LEU A 434 5.32 7.17 -21.12
CA LEU A 434 4.71 8.46 -20.77
C LEU A 434 4.72 9.42 -21.96
N LEU A 435 5.84 9.52 -22.68
CA LEU A 435 5.96 10.40 -23.85
C LEU A 435 4.98 9.99 -24.97
N ARG A 436 4.82 8.68 -25.21
CA ARG A 436 3.85 8.15 -26.19
C ARG A 436 2.42 8.38 -25.73
N GLY A 437 2.12 8.15 -24.45
CA GLY A 437 0.82 8.43 -23.86
C GLY A 437 0.46 9.90 -24.01
N ALA A 438 1.34 10.80 -23.59
CA ALA A 438 1.15 12.24 -23.72
C ALA A 438 0.98 12.67 -25.19
N ALA A 439 1.80 12.13 -26.10
CA ALA A 439 1.66 12.43 -27.52
C ALA A 439 0.31 11.98 -28.10
N LYS A 440 -0.24 10.87 -27.62
CA LYS A 440 -1.59 10.40 -27.99
C LYS A 440 -2.69 11.31 -27.44
N LEU A 441 -2.54 11.79 -26.21
CA LEU A 441 -3.47 12.74 -25.59
C LEU A 441 -3.49 14.07 -26.34
N ASP A 442 -2.31 14.53 -26.75
CA ASP A 442 -2.12 15.90 -27.24
C ASP A 442 -2.25 15.98 -28.76
N GLY A 443 -2.31 14.84 -29.44
CA GLY A 443 -2.29 14.73 -30.90
C GLY A 443 -0.98 15.20 -31.53
N ALA A 444 0.09 15.36 -30.74
CA ALA A 444 1.37 15.91 -31.19
C ALA A 444 2.56 15.26 -30.46
N PRO A 445 3.74 15.15 -31.09
CA PRO A 445 4.95 14.66 -30.43
C PRO A 445 5.27 15.45 -29.16
N THR A 446 5.62 14.74 -28.09
CA THR A 446 5.95 15.31 -26.79
C THR A 446 7.43 15.10 -26.46
N THR A 447 8.06 16.09 -25.83
CA THR A 447 9.43 15.99 -25.32
C THR A 447 9.44 15.87 -23.79
N PRO A 448 10.50 15.34 -23.16
CA PRO A 448 10.59 15.30 -21.71
C PRO A 448 10.45 16.69 -21.06
N LYS A 449 10.98 17.74 -21.71
CA LYS A 449 10.91 19.12 -21.22
C LYS A 449 9.48 19.66 -21.24
N SER A 450 8.76 19.48 -22.36
CA SER A 450 7.36 19.94 -22.46
C SER A 450 6.44 19.16 -21.52
N LEU A 451 6.67 17.85 -21.39
CA LEU A 451 5.92 17.01 -20.47
C LEU A 451 6.14 17.40 -19.00
N LEU A 452 7.39 17.69 -18.60
CA LEU A 452 7.69 18.19 -17.26
C LEU A 452 6.99 19.51 -16.96
N HIS A 453 7.01 20.44 -17.91
CA HIS A 453 6.33 21.74 -17.75
C HIS A 453 4.82 21.56 -17.53
N ARG A 454 4.18 20.70 -18.34
CA ARG A 454 2.76 20.38 -18.16
C ARG A 454 2.48 19.68 -16.83
N ALA A 455 3.35 18.76 -16.43
CA ALA A 455 3.20 17.98 -15.20
C ALA A 455 3.17 18.82 -13.92
N GLU A 456 3.66 20.07 -13.95
CA GLU A 456 3.53 21.00 -12.82
C GLU A 456 2.07 21.25 -12.43
N SER A 457 1.14 21.24 -13.39
CA SER A 457 -0.30 21.37 -13.13
C SER A 457 -0.90 20.16 -12.39
N TRP A 458 -0.24 19.01 -12.42
CA TRP A 458 -0.71 17.77 -11.77
C TRP A 458 -0.17 17.60 -10.36
N ARG A 459 0.64 18.54 -9.85
CA ARG A 459 1.16 18.44 -8.49
C ARG A 459 0.03 18.57 -7.45
N PRO A 460 0.04 17.76 -6.38
CA PRO A 460 1.13 16.86 -5.94
C PRO A 460 0.96 15.39 -6.37
N TRP A 461 0.21 15.13 -7.45
CA TRP A 461 -0.27 13.80 -7.87
C TRP A 461 0.30 13.31 -9.20
N ARG A 462 1.50 13.79 -9.59
CA ARG A 462 2.13 13.43 -10.86
C ARG A 462 2.30 11.91 -11.05
N ALA A 463 2.47 11.13 -9.99
CA ALA A 463 2.54 9.67 -10.07
C ALA A 463 1.26 9.01 -10.60
N TYR A 464 0.09 9.61 -10.34
CA TYR A 464 -1.21 9.16 -10.83
C TYR A 464 -1.46 9.63 -12.26
N ALA A 465 -1.08 10.87 -12.59
CA ALA A 465 -1.07 11.33 -13.98
C ALA A 465 -0.21 10.41 -14.86
N ALA A 466 0.96 9.98 -14.37
CA ALA A 466 1.79 8.99 -15.03
C ALA A 466 1.06 7.65 -15.29
N GLN A 467 0.19 7.20 -14.38
CA GLN A 467 -0.62 5.99 -14.64
C GLN A 467 -1.60 6.19 -15.79
N HIS A 468 -2.30 7.33 -15.85
CA HIS A 468 -3.21 7.61 -16.95
C HIS A 468 -2.48 7.73 -18.29
N LEU A 469 -1.29 8.34 -18.33
CA LEU A 469 -0.46 8.37 -19.54
C LEU A 469 -0.01 6.97 -19.97
N TRP A 470 0.40 6.12 -19.03
CA TRP A 470 0.75 4.73 -19.35
C TRP A 470 -0.46 3.93 -19.85
N ALA A 471 -1.64 4.11 -19.25
CA ALA A 471 -2.88 3.49 -19.68
C ALA A 471 -3.29 3.97 -21.08
N ALA A 472 -3.14 5.26 -21.37
CA ALA A 472 -3.43 5.82 -22.69
C ALA A 472 -2.54 5.26 -23.80
N ASN A 473 -1.28 4.96 -23.48
CA ASN A 473 -0.38 4.28 -24.42
C ASN A 473 -0.81 2.83 -24.72
N THR A 474 -1.49 2.15 -23.80
CA THR A 474 -1.92 0.76 -24.00
C THR A 474 -3.36 0.63 -24.52
N ASN A 475 -4.22 1.62 -24.26
CA ASN A 475 -5.65 1.56 -24.51
C ASN A 475 -6.07 2.63 -25.53
N GLU A 476 -7.14 2.39 -26.28
CA GLU A 476 -7.77 3.38 -27.18
C GLU A 476 -8.99 4.01 -26.50
N ILE A 477 -9.27 5.30 -26.77
CA ILE A 477 -10.57 5.89 -26.42
C ILE A 477 -11.57 5.36 -27.45
N PRO A 478 -12.70 4.74 -27.03
CA PRO A 478 -13.78 4.45 -27.96
C PRO A 478 -14.25 5.77 -28.58
N HIS A 479 -14.12 5.91 -29.90
CA HIS A 479 -14.72 7.04 -30.60
C HIS A 479 -16.24 7.00 -30.36
N THR A 480 -16.77 7.96 -29.60
CA THR A 480 -18.20 8.26 -29.61
C THR A 480 -18.52 8.76 -31.00
N GLU A 481 -19.09 7.90 -31.85
CA GLU A 481 -19.78 8.35 -33.05
C GLU A 481 -20.82 9.39 -32.62
N GLY A 482 -20.63 10.60 -33.17
CA GLY A 482 -21.46 11.74 -32.86
C GLY A 482 -22.91 11.44 -33.20
N THR A 483 -23.78 11.76 -32.25
CA THR A 483 -25.19 11.99 -32.49
C THR A 483 -25.29 13.17 -33.47
N HIS A 484 -25.39 12.86 -34.77
CA HIS A 484 -25.80 13.82 -35.78
C HIS A 484 -27.12 13.32 -36.39
N ALA A 485 -28.17 14.11 -36.10
CA ALA A 485 -29.53 14.11 -36.66
C ALA A 485 -30.44 12.92 -36.32
#